data_AF-A0A7X0A3F8-F1
#
_entry.id   AF-A0A7X0A3F8-F1
#
_cell.length_a   1.000
_cell.length_b   1.000
_cell.length_c   1.000
_cell.angle_alpha   90.00
_cell.angle_beta   90.00
_cell.angle_gamma   90.00
#
_symmetry.space_group_name_H-M   'P 1'
#
loop_
_entity.id
_entity.type
_entity.pdbx_description
1 polymer ?
#
loop_
_entity_poly.entity_id
_entity_poly.type
_entity_poly.pdbx_seq_one_letter_code
_entity_poly.pdbx_strand_id
1 'polypeptide(L)'
;MFGKINPVTLISVIAFVCCAYLLVSNVKQHNQLMLQKNSAFKLPPVQRFGMVTGLKPEKVAYYKQLHAHVWPGVLKKIKECNIRNYSIYIQKIEGKYFLFSYFEYAGNNMKADMAKMAADTTTQRWWKETDPTQNPLPEALAQKKQWQNMEEVFHTN
;
A
#
# COMPACT_ATOMS: atom_id res chain seq x y z
N MET A 1 67.85 -8.84 -29.86
CA MET A 1 67.72 -7.42 -30.24
C MET A 1 66.44 -6.88 -29.62
N PHE A 2 66.52 -6.12 -28.53
CA PHE A 2 65.35 -5.43 -27.98
C PHE A 2 65.30 -4.04 -28.59
N GLY A 3 64.28 -3.78 -29.41
CA GLY A 3 64.07 -2.48 -30.05
C GLY A 3 63.79 -1.41 -28.99
N LYS A 4 64.56 -0.31 -29.03
CA LYS A 4 64.33 0.87 -28.18
C LYS A 4 62.98 1.49 -28.54
N ILE A 5 62.02 1.43 -27.61
CA ILE A 5 60.72 2.08 -27.77
C ILE A 5 60.93 3.60 -27.75
N ASN A 6 60.40 4.29 -28.76
CA ASN A 6 60.51 5.75 -28.87
C ASN A 6 59.70 6.42 -27.74
N PRO A 7 60.29 7.37 -26.98
CA PRO A 7 59.61 8.05 -25.88
C PRO A 7 58.31 8.76 -26.29
N VAL A 8 58.20 9.21 -27.55
CA VAL A 8 56.96 9.81 -28.10
C VAL A 8 55.83 8.76 -28.19
N THR A 9 56.16 7.53 -28.58
CA THR A 9 55.20 6.42 -28.67
C THR A 9 54.73 5.97 -27.29
N LEU A 10 55.62 5.98 -26.29
CA LEU A 10 55.29 5.62 -24.91
C LEU A 10 54.32 6.64 -24.26
N ILE A 11 54.54 7.94 -24.47
CA ILE A 11 53.67 9.00 -23.96
C ILE A 11 52.28 8.92 -24.59
N SER A 12 52.19 8.64 -25.90
CA SER A 12 50.92 8.50 -26.61
C SER A 12 50.10 7.31 -26.09
N VAL A 13 50.74 6.17 -25.82
CA VAL A 13 50.06 4.99 -25.26
C VAL A 13 49.55 5.26 -23.84
N ILE A 14 50.34 5.91 -22.99
CA ILE A 14 49.93 6.27 -21.63
C ILE A 14 48.74 7.24 -21.64
N ALA A 15 48.78 8.27 -22.50
CA ALA A 15 47.68 9.22 -22.64
C ALA A 15 46.39 8.54 -23.12
N PHE A 16 46.48 7.60 -24.05
CA PHE A 16 45.32 6.85 -24.56
C PHE A 16 44.71 5.94 -23.48
N VAL A 17 45.55 5.24 -22.71
CA VAL A 17 45.12 4.38 -21.59
C VAL A 17 44.48 5.20 -20.47
N CYS A 18 45.07 6.36 -20.11
CA CYS A 18 44.49 7.27 -19.12
C CYS A 18 43.13 7.84 -19.59
N CYS A 19 43.03 8.25 -20.86
CA CYS A 19 41.78 8.76 -21.43
C CYS A 19 40.68 7.69 -21.45
N ALA A 20 41.02 6.47 -21.88
CA ALA A 20 40.10 5.34 -21.85
C ALA A 20 39.66 5.00 -20.42
N TYR A 21 40.57 5.04 -19.44
CA TYR A 21 40.25 4.79 -18.04
C TYR A 21 39.30 5.86 -17.46
N LEU A 22 39.54 7.14 -17.76
CA LEU A 22 38.68 8.26 -17.35
C LEU A 22 37.30 8.19 -18.01
N LEU A 23 37.21 7.78 -19.27
CA LEU A 23 35.92 7.57 -19.94
C LEU A 23 35.14 6.41 -19.29
N VAL A 24 35.80 5.29 -19.01
CA VAL A 24 35.18 4.11 -18.36
C VAL A 24 34.73 4.43 -16.93
N SER A 25 35.52 5.18 -16.15
CA SER A 25 35.13 5.57 -14.79
C SER A 25 33.92 6.52 -14.79
N ASN A 26 33.85 7.47 -15.74
CA ASN A 26 32.74 8.40 -15.87
C ASN A 26 31.44 7.68 -16.28
N VAL A 27 31.51 6.70 -17.19
CA VAL A 27 30.37 5.86 -17.56
C VAL A 27 29.88 5.02 -16.37
N LYS A 28 30.79 4.43 -15.58
CA LYS A 28 30.41 3.68 -14.37
C LYS A 28 29.72 4.57 -13.34
N GLN A 29 30.23 5.77 -13.10
CA GLN A 29 29.64 6.72 -12.15
C GLN A 29 28.28 7.22 -12.63
N HIS A 30 28.11 7.49 -13.93
CA HIS A 30 26.82 7.82 -14.53
C HIS A 30 25.82 6.67 -14.35
N ASN A 31 26.21 5.43 -14.67
CA ASN A 31 25.35 4.26 -14.51
C ASN A 31 24.93 4.01 -13.05
N GLN A 32 25.84 4.23 -12.10
CA GLN A 32 25.53 4.13 -10.67
C GLN A 32 24.53 5.20 -10.22
N LEU A 33 24.68 6.44 -10.74
CA LEU A 33 23.73 7.52 -10.48
C LEU A 33 22.33 7.22 -11.04
N MET A 34 22.27 6.60 -12.23
CA MET A 34 21.01 6.20 -12.87
C MET A 34 20.32 5.05 -12.13
N LEU A 35 21.07 4.06 -11.65
CA LEU A 35 20.54 2.98 -10.81
C LEU A 35 19.99 3.50 -9.47
N GLN A 36 20.69 4.45 -8.85
CA GLN A 36 20.27 5.05 -7.58
C GLN A 36 19.01 5.91 -7.76
N LYS A 37 18.91 6.69 -8.85
CA LYS A 37 17.69 7.42 -9.22
C LYS A 37 16.51 6.49 -9.49
N ASN A 38 16.72 5.36 -10.16
CA ASN A 38 15.66 4.39 -10.44
C ASN A 38 15.17 3.63 -9.20
N SER A 39 16.03 3.41 -8.20
CA SER A 39 15.60 2.84 -6.91
C SER A 39 14.72 3.80 -6.08
N ALA A 40 14.85 5.11 -6.29
CA ALA A 40 14.11 6.13 -5.54
C ALA A 40 12.64 6.31 -5.98
N PHE A 41 12.23 5.71 -7.11
CA PHE A 41 10.87 5.80 -7.65
C PHE A 41 10.06 4.51 -7.54
N LYS A 42 10.53 3.53 -6.75
CA LYS A 42 9.73 2.34 -6.48
C LYS A 42 8.64 2.71 -5.46
N LEU A 43 7.42 2.97 -5.95
CA LEU A 43 6.25 3.10 -5.08
C LEU A 43 6.20 1.88 -4.13
N PRO A 44 5.89 2.08 -2.84
CA PRO A 44 5.79 0.96 -1.91
C PRO A 44 4.78 -0.06 -2.45
N PRO A 45 5.05 -1.37 -2.27
CA PRO A 45 4.12 -2.39 -2.70
C PRO A 45 2.77 -2.18 -1.99
N VAL A 46 1.71 -2.21 -2.80
CA VAL A 46 0.33 -2.08 -2.32
C VAL A 46 0.02 -3.27 -1.42
N GLN A 47 -0.50 -2.99 -0.23
CA GLN A 47 -0.92 -4.00 0.74
C GLN A 47 -2.43 -4.23 0.57
N ARG A 48 -2.87 -5.48 0.60
CA ARG A 48 -4.28 -5.86 0.49
C ARG A 48 -4.79 -6.36 1.83
N PHE A 49 -6.02 -6.00 2.15
CA PHE A 49 -6.64 -6.35 3.42
C PHE A 49 -8.03 -6.93 3.15
N GLY A 50 -8.23 -8.17 3.58
CA GLY A 50 -9.54 -8.77 3.75
C GLY A 50 -9.95 -8.69 5.22
N MET A 51 -11.19 -8.33 5.51
CA MET A 51 -11.74 -8.37 6.86
C MET A 51 -13.16 -8.94 6.88
N VAL A 52 -13.57 -9.49 8.02
CA VAL A 52 -14.91 -10.03 8.24
C VAL A 52 -15.52 -9.50 9.54
N THR A 53 -16.83 -9.24 9.51
CA THR A 53 -17.65 -9.00 10.71
C THR A 53 -19.05 -9.58 10.51
N GLY A 54 -19.75 -9.88 11.60
CA GLY A 54 -21.17 -10.26 11.51
C GLY A 54 -22.04 -9.03 11.25
N LEU A 55 -23.25 -9.26 10.75
CA LEU A 55 -24.26 -8.24 10.55
C LEU A 55 -25.56 -8.67 11.21
N LYS A 56 -26.19 -7.75 11.95
CA LYS A 56 -27.47 -8.01 12.60
C LYS A 56 -28.57 -8.15 11.56
N PRO A 57 -29.35 -9.25 11.54
CA PRO A 57 -30.38 -9.49 10.53
C PRO A 57 -31.37 -8.34 10.36
N GLU A 58 -31.79 -7.75 11.48
CA GLU A 58 -32.74 -6.63 11.53
C GLU A 58 -32.15 -5.29 11.05
N LYS A 59 -30.84 -5.22 10.82
CA LYS A 59 -30.14 -4.00 10.37
C LYS A 59 -29.64 -4.09 8.92
N VAL A 60 -29.87 -5.21 8.22
CA VAL A 60 -29.39 -5.43 6.84
C VAL A 60 -29.86 -4.33 5.88
N ALA A 61 -31.15 -4.00 5.89
CA ALA A 61 -31.70 -2.98 5.01
C ALA A 61 -31.09 -1.60 5.29
N TYR A 62 -30.95 -1.24 6.57
CA TYR A 62 -30.35 0.02 6.99
C TYR A 62 -28.88 0.12 6.59
N TYR A 63 -28.11 -0.94 6.78
CA TYR A 63 -26.69 -0.99 6.39
C TYR A 63 -26.51 -0.73 4.90
N LYS A 64 -27.34 -1.36 4.05
CA LYS A 64 -27.34 -1.14 2.60
C LYS A 64 -27.70 0.30 2.24
N GLN A 65 -28.72 0.87 2.88
CA GLN A 65 -29.13 2.26 2.66
C GLN A 65 -28.01 3.26 2.99
N LEU A 66 -27.34 3.07 4.14
CA LEU A 66 -26.18 3.86 4.53
C LEU A 66 -25.10 3.79 3.44
N HIS A 67 -24.67 2.59 3.04
CA HIS A 67 -23.56 2.41 2.10
C HIS A 67 -23.90 2.76 0.64
N ALA A 68 -25.17 2.85 0.27
CA ALA A 68 -25.58 3.45 -1.00
C ALA A 68 -25.38 4.97 -1.04
N HIS A 69 -25.29 5.62 0.13
CA HIS A 69 -25.19 7.08 0.29
C HIS A 69 -24.07 7.46 1.27
N VAL A 70 -22.89 6.84 1.13
CA VAL A 70 -21.74 7.14 1.98
C VAL A 70 -21.46 8.65 1.95
N TRP A 71 -21.29 9.24 3.13
CA TRP A 71 -21.07 10.68 3.23
C TRP A 71 -19.77 11.08 2.49
N PRO A 72 -19.78 12.15 1.67
CA PRO A 72 -18.60 12.55 0.90
C PRO A 72 -17.35 12.79 1.75
N GLY A 73 -17.52 13.30 2.98
CA GLY A 73 -16.41 13.49 3.92
C GLY A 73 -15.73 12.18 4.35
N VAL A 74 -16.50 11.10 4.50
CA VAL A 74 -15.97 9.76 4.81
C VAL A 74 -15.15 9.23 3.63
N LEU A 75 -15.70 9.30 2.41
CA LEU A 75 -15.00 8.88 1.19
C LEU A 75 -13.69 9.66 0.99
N LYS A 76 -13.73 10.98 1.23
CA LYS A 76 -12.54 11.83 1.20
C LYS A 76 -11.50 11.36 2.22
N LYS A 77 -11.91 11.08 3.47
CA LYS A 77 -11.00 10.64 4.53
C LYS A 77 -10.37 9.29 4.20
N ILE A 78 -11.15 8.32 3.69
CA ILE A 78 -10.65 7.01 3.22
C ILE A 78 -9.51 7.22 2.21
N LYS A 79 -9.72 8.07 1.21
CA LYS A 79 -8.70 8.40 0.21
C LYS A 79 -7.47 9.09 0.81
N GLU A 80 -7.67 10.04 1.72
CA GLU A 80 -6.59 10.74 2.43
C GLU A 80 -5.76 9.83 3.35
N CYS A 81 -6.29 8.67 3.72
CA CYS A 81 -5.62 7.61 4.49
C CYS A 81 -5.06 6.52 3.58
N ASN A 82 -4.88 6.80 2.29
CA ASN A 82 -4.28 5.92 1.28
C ASN A 82 -5.01 4.58 1.07
N ILE A 83 -6.30 4.52 1.42
CA ILE A 83 -7.16 3.37 1.14
C ILE A 83 -7.81 3.56 -0.23
N ARG A 84 -7.77 2.52 -1.05
CA ARG A 84 -8.35 2.47 -2.40
C ARG A 84 -8.94 1.09 -2.69
N ASN A 85 -9.66 0.98 -3.80
CA ASN A 85 -10.31 -0.27 -4.23
C ASN A 85 -11.15 -0.91 -3.09
N TYR A 86 -11.83 -0.08 -2.29
CA TYR A 86 -12.52 -0.52 -1.08
C TYR A 86 -13.93 -1.01 -1.42
N SER A 87 -14.16 -2.31 -1.25
CA SER A 87 -15.46 -2.96 -1.41
C SER A 87 -15.91 -3.63 -0.12
N ILE A 88 -17.22 -3.68 0.12
CA ILE A 88 -17.82 -4.47 1.19
C ILE A 88 -18.92 -5.35 0.60
N TYR A 89 -18.77 -6.66 0.75
CA TYR A 89 -19.71 -7.69 0.33
C TYR A 89 -20.56 -8.14 1.51
N ILE A 90 -21.80 -8.56 1.24
CA ILE A 90 -22.69 -9.15 2.23
C ILE A 90 -23.06 -10.56 1.79
N GLN A 91 -23.01 -11.52 2.70
CA GLN A 91 -23.45 -12.89 2.44
C GLN A 91 -24.18 -13.47 3.65
N LYS A 92 -25.16 -14.33 3.39
CA LYS A 92 -25.79 -15.15 4.42
C LYS A 92 -25.18 -16.55 4.42
N ILE A 93 -24.65 -16.97 5.57
CA ILE A 93 -24.01 -18.28 5.77
C ILE A 93 -24.66 -18.91 7.00
N GLU A 94 -25.20 -20.12 6.84
CA GLU A 94 -25.84 -20.87 7.94
C GLU A 94 -26.84 -20.05 8.76
N GLY A 95 -27.69 -19.28 8.07
CA GLY A 95 -28.71 -18.45 8.73
C GLY A 95 -28.22 -17.09 9.24
N LYS A 96 -26.92 -16.83 9.31
CA LYS A 96 -26.31 -15.59 9.83
C LYS A 96 -25.79 -14.70 8.70
N TYR A 97 -25.85 -13.39 8.87
CA TYR A 97 -25.30 -12.44 7.91
C TYR A 97 -23.87 -12.06 8.27
N PHE A 98 -23.03 -11.98 7.25
CA PHE A 98 -21.63 -11.55 7.34
C PHE A 98 -21.36 -10.45 6.34
N LEU A 99 -20.46 -9.55 6.72
CA LEU A 99 -19.86 -8.57 5.85
C LEU A 99 -18.40 -8.94 5.62
N PHE A 100 -17.97 -8.90 4.36
CA PHE A 100 -16.59 -9.12 3.95
C PHE A 100 -16.06 -7.84 3.32
N SER A 101 -15.09 -7.21 3.95
CA SER A 101 -14.46 -6.00 3.46
C SER A 101 -13.17 -6.36 2.74
N TYR A 102 -12.89 -5.68 1.63
CA TYR A 102 -11.63 -5.77 0.89
C TYR A 102 -11.16 -4.36 0.55
N PHE A 103 -9.91 -4.02 0.85
CA PHE A 103 -9.30 -2.79 0.36
C PHE A 103 -7.80 -2.93 0.10
N GLU A 104 -7.29 -2.02 -0.73
CA GLU A 104 -5.88 -1.82 -0.96
C GLU A 104 -5.39 -0.60 -0.19
N TYR A 105 -4.26 -0.74 0.48
CA TYR A 105 -3.54 0.34 1.13
C TYR A 105 -2.27 0.66 0.34
N ALA A 106 -2.15 1.91 -0.10
CA ALA A 106 -1.04 2.40 -0.90
C ALA A 106 -0.12 3.37 -0.14
N GLY A 107 -0.31 3.52 1.18
CA GLY A 107 0.51 4.39 2.01
C GLY A 107 1.78 3.70 2.52
N ASN A 108 2.56 4.44 3.31
CA ASN A 108 3.83 3.97 3.87
C ASN A 108 3.82 3.83 5.41
N ASN A 109 2.73 4.24 6.07
CA ASN A 109 2.58 4.19 7.52
C ASN A 109 1.12 3.95 7.93
N MET A 110 0.72 2.67 7.90
CA MET A 110 -0.64 2.24 8.21
C MET A 110 -1.09 2.75 9.59
N LYS A 111 -0.21 2.68 10.60
CA LYS A 111 -0.53 3.11 11.97
C LYS A 111 -0.89 4.61 12.00
N ALA A 112 -0.11 5.44 11.32
CA ALA A 112 -0.39 6.88 11.24
C ALA A 112 -1.68 7.18 10.47
N ASP A 113 -1.92 6.49 9.36
CA ASP A 113 -3.13 6.69 8.55
C ASP A 113 -4.41 6.23 9.27
N MET A 114 -4.36 5.11 10.00
CA MET A 114 -5.49 4.67 10.81
C MET A 114 -5.73 5.58 12.01
N ALA A 115 -4.67 6.12 12.64
CA ALA A 115 -4.83 7.13 13.69
C ALA A 115 -5.46 8.43 13.16
N LYS A 116 -5.05 8.87 11.96
CA LYS A 116 -5.64 10.01 11.26
C LYS A 116 -7.13 9.79 10.94
N MET A 117 -7.49 8.59 10.49
CA MET A 117 -8.89 8.22 10.25
C MET A 117 -9.70 8.22 11.55
N ALA A 118 -9.17 7.63 12.61
CA ALA A 118 -9.84 7.56 13.91
C ALA A 118 -10.05 8.93 14.57
N ALA A 119 -9.18 9.90 14.28
CA ALA A 119 -9.32 11.28 14.76
C ALA A 119 -10.33 12.12 13.95
N ASP A 120 -10.77 11.66 12.78
CA ASP A 120 -11.68 12.42 11.92
C ASP A 120 -13.13 12.39 12.46
N THR A 121 -13.69 13.58 12.70
CA THR A 121 -15.03 13.71 13.30
C THR A 121 -16.16 13.21 12.41
N THR A 122 -16.02 13.33 11.08
CA THR A 122 -17.01 12.81 10.13
C THR A 122 -17.03 11.29 10.15
N THR A 123 -15.85 10.68 10.19
CA THR A 123 -15.66 9.22 10.30
C THR A 123 -16.19 8.69 11.64
N GLN A 124 -15.90 9.35 12.75
CA GLN A 124 -16.47 8.98 14.06
C GLN A 124 -18.00 9.02 14.07
N ARG A 125 -18.61 10.05 13.46
CA ARG A 125 -20.08 10.14 13.33
C ARG A 125 -20.64 9.04 12.44
N TRP A 126 -19.95 8.73 11.34
CA TRP A 126 -20.31 7.63 10.46
C TRP A 126 -20.28 6.28 11.20
N TRP A 127 -19.23 6.02 12.00
CA TRP A 127 -19.14 4.80 12.80
C TRP A 127 -20.25 4.66 13.83
N LYS A 128 -20.75 5.77 14.39
CA LYS A 128 -21.94 5.74 15.27
C LYS A 128 -23.20 5.23 14.56
N GLU A 129 -23.29 5.36 13.23
CA GLU A 129 -24.38 4.81 12.43
C GLU A 129 -24.13 3.35 12.01
N THR A 130 -22.89 3.03 11.65
CA THR A 130 -22.56 1.70 11.10
C THR A 130 -22.28 0.65 12.17
N ASP A 131 -21.55 0.98 13.23
CA ASP A 131 -21.12 0.01 14.24
C ASP A 131 -22.30 -0.68 14.95
N PRO A 132 -23.41 0.01 15.27
CA PRO A 132 -24.58 -0.64 15.86
C PRO A 132 -25.27 -1.67 14.93
N THR A 133 -25.03 -1.61 13.62
CA THR A 133 -25.59 -2.59 12.67
C THR A 133 -24.82 -3.91 12.69
N GLN A 134 -23.54 -3.87 13.05
CA GLN A 134 -22.61 -4.98 12.96
C GLN A 134 -22.65 -5.83 14.23
N ASN A 135 -22.11 -7.04 14.13
CA ASN A 135 -21.99 -8.03 15.19
C ASN A 135 -20.58 -8.63 15.14
N PRO A 136 -19.58 -8.00 15.80
CA PRO A 136 -18.18 -8.43 15.76
C PRO A 136 -18.01 -9.91 16.13
N LEU A 137 -17.10 -10.60 15.45
CA LEU A 137 -16.76 -11.99 15.78
C LEU A 137 -16.07 -12.06 17.17
N PRO A 138 -16.14 -13.20 17.88
CA PRO A 138 -15.62 -13.32 19.24
C PRO A 138 -14.16 -12.86 19.42
N GLU A 139 -13.28 -13.21 18.48
CA GLU A 139 -11.86 -12.86 18.54
C GLU A 139 -11.61 -11.36 18.35
N ALA A 140 -12.36 -10.71 17.46
CA ALA A 140 -12.32 -9.26 17.28
C ALA A 140 -12.86 -8.55 18.52
N LEU A 141 -13.99 -9.02 19.06
CA LEU A 141 -14.62 -8.46 20.25
C LEU A 141 -13.69 -8.52 21.47
N ALA A 142 -12.98 -9.65 21.67
CA ALA A 142 -12.00 -9.81 22.75
C ALA A 142 -10.86 -8.77 22.69
N GLN A 143 -10.55 -8.27 21.48
CA GLN A 143 -9.56 -7.23 21.24
C GLN A 143 -10.17 -5.82 21.14
N LYS A 144 -11.46 -5.66 21.45
CA LYS A 144 -12.22 -4.41 21.27
C LYS A 144 -12.16 -3.88 19.83
N LYS A 145 -12.11 -4.79 18.86
CA LYS A 145 -12.14 -4.50 17.42
C LYS A 145 -13.52 -4.82 16.85
N GLN A 146 -13.90 -4.05 15.85
CA GLN A 146 -15.18 -4.20 15.17
C GLN A 146 -15.14 -5.23 14.02
N TRP A 147 -13.96 -5.38 13.41
CA TRP A 147 -13.71 -6.26 12.27
C TRP A 147 -12.52 -7.17 12.58
N GLN A 148 -12.59 -8.41 12.07
CA GLN A 148 -11.52 -9.41 12.14
C GLN A 148 -10.74 -9.44 10.83
N ASN A 149 -9.41 -9.38 10.90
CA ASN A 149 -8.56 -9.54 9.71
C ASN A 149 -8.63 -10.98 9.19
N MET A 150 -8.60 -11.12 7.87
CA MET A 150 -8.44 -12.40 7.17
C MET A 150 -7.01 -12.54 6.66
N GLU A 151 -6.53 -13.77 6.57
CA GLU A 151 -5.22 -14.09 5.98
C GLU A 151 -5.33 -14.15 4.45
N GLU A 152 -4.48 -13.39 3.75
CA GLU A 152 -4.32 -13.55 2.31
C GLU A 152 -3.41 -14.75 2.04
N VAL A 153 -3.99 -15.85 1.54
CA VAL A 153 -3.26 -17.09 1.24
C VAL A 153 -2.85 -17.22 -0.24
N PHE A 154 -3.40 -16.37 -1.11
CA PHE A 154 -3.15 -16.38 -2.54
C PHE A 154 -3.44 -15.01 -3.16
N HIS A 155 -2.62 -14.62 -4.14
CA HIS A 155 -2.85 -13.46 -5.00
C HIS A 155 -2.22 -13.70 -6.38
N THR A 156 -2.93 -13.31 -7.44
CA THR A 156 -2.39 -13.14 -8.79
C THR A 156 -2.82 -11.78 -9.32
N ASN A 157 -1.94 -11.14 -10.08
CA ASN A 157 -2.31 -9.98 -10.87
C ASN A 157 -3.06 -10.40 -12.14
#